data_AF-A0A2V5N8Q8-F1
#
_entry.id   AF-A0A2V5N8Q8-F1
#
_cell.length_a   1.000
_cell.length_b   1.000
_cell.length_c   1.000
_cell.angle_alpha   90.00
_cell.angle_beta   90.00
_cell.angle_gamma   90.00
#
_symmetry.space_group_name_H-M   'P 1'
#
loop_
_entity.id
_entity.type
_entity.pdbx_description
1 polymer ?
#
loop_
_entity_poly.entity_id
_entity_poly.type
_entity_poly.pdbx_seq_one_letter_code
_entity_poly.pdbx_strand_id
1 'polypeptide(L)'
;MFARTIAAAFLVALGVSTTTLLAQLATPTPDSVRVTVSMNADGTRTTYEFDSPHHRAVATTTTKEGKTVGKIRYVIDDAGRFVSGEVYGPDDQLRFKTLYKYDDTGKLTQEIQLGPDDAVRNKIVYAYDKTGRQTGYSVYDAAGKLIRQTPGVAPRPTTPPSKRK
;
A
#
# COMPACT_ATOMS: atom_id res chain seq x y z
N MET A 1 -23.12 25.28 -2.68
CA MET A 1 -23.00 23.94 -2.06
C MET A 1 -21.89 23.20 -2.80
N PHE A 2 -20.63 23.38 -2.39
CA PHE A 2 -19.47 22.82 -3.12
C PHE A 2 -19.04 21.51 -2.45
N ALA A 3 -19.30 20.39 -3.13
CA ALA A 3 -18.78 19.09 -2.76
C ALA A 3 -17.26 19.10 -2.97
N ARG A 4 -16.50 19.09 -1.87
CA ARG A 4 -15.06 18.84 -1.90
C ARG A 4 -14.86 17.34 -2.05
N THR A 5 -14.61 16.89 -3.28
CA THR A 5 -14.15 15.53 -3.57
C THR A 5 -12.76 15.37 -2.98
N ILE A 6 -12.68 14.86 -1.75
CA ILE A 6 -11.40 14.44 -1.16
C ILE A 6 -11.05 13.11 -1.82
N ALA A 7 -10.25 13.17 -2.88
CA ALA A 7 -9.51 12.02 -3.37
C ALA A 7 -8.47 11.67 -2.29
N ALA A 8 -8.88 10.90 -1.29
CA ALA A 8 -7.97 10.28 -0.35
C ALA A 8 -7.21 9.20 -1.10
N ALA A 9 -6.03 9.54 -1.61
CA ALA A 9 -5.04 8.54 -2.00
C ALA A 9 -4.68 7.75 -0.73
N PHE A 10 -5.29 6.58 -0.54
CA PHE A 10 -4.81 5.60 0.41
C PHE A 10 -3.49 5.05 -0.13
N LEU A 11 -2.44 5.82 0.15
CA LEU A 11 -1.06 5.42 -0.04
C LEU A 11 -0.86 4.21 0.86
N VAL A 12 -0.54 3.05 0.29
CA VAL A 12 -0.09 1.90 1.06
C VAL A 12 1.19 2.35 1.76
N ALA A 13 1.04 2.69 3.05
CA ALA A 13 2.16 2.99 3.93
C ALA A 13 2.93 1.69 4.17
N LEU A 14 3.84 1.37 3.24
CA LEU A 14 4.98 0.53 3.55
C LEU A 14 5.88 1.32 4.50
N GLY A 15 5.76 1.00 5.80
CA GLY A 15 6.68 1.50 6.83
C GLY A 15 6.00 1.83 8.14
N VAL A 16 5.60 0.82 8.90
CA VAL A 16 5.49 0.97 10.36
C VAL A 16 6.60 0.12 10.96
N SER A 17 7.62 0.78 11.49
CA SER A 17 8.63 0.15 12.33
C SER A 17 7.93 -0.45 13.55
N THR A 18 7.79 -1.78 13.57
CA THR A 18 7.20 -2.48 14.70
C THR A 18 8.23 -2.61 15.81
N THR A 19 7.95 -2.00 16.97
CA THR A 19 8.58 -2.43 18.22
C THR A 19 8.00 -3.78 18.59
N THR A 20 8.76 -4.85 18.37
CA THR A 20 8.36 -6.23 18.67
C THR A 20 8.35 -6.44 20.18
N LEU A 21 7.17 -6.62 20.79
CA LEU A 21 7.07 -7.23 22.11
C LEU A 21 7.18 -8.75 21.91
N LEU A 22 8.30 -9.34 22.34
CA LEU A 22 8.54 -10.79 22.28
C LEU A 22 7.72 -11.49 23.37
N ALA A 23 6.53 -11.98 23.03
CA ALA A 23 5.91 -13.09 23.74
C ALA A 23 6.18 -14.37 22.93
N GLN A 24 6.69 -15.42 23.60
CA GLN A 24 7.13 -16.69 23.01
C GLN A 24 6.09 -17.28 22.04
N LEU A 25 6.48 -17.42 20.77
CA LEU A 25 5.63 -17.93 19.70
C LEU A 25 5.78 -19.45 19.60
N ALA A 26 4.66 -20.18 19.69
CA ALA A 26 4.54 -21.45 18.99
C ALA A 26 4.81 -21.20 17.50
N THR A 27 5.62 -22.04 16.86
CA THR A 27 5.86 -21.93 15.41
C THR A 27 4.53 -22.08 14.68
N PRO A 28 4.05 -21.07 13.93
CA PRO A 28 2.80 -21.18 13.20
C PRO A 28 2.94 -22.32 12.18
N THR A 29 2.04 -23.31 12.27
CA THR A 29 1.96 -24.40 11.28
C THR A 29 1.47 -23.84 9.94
N PRO A 30 1.83 -24.46 8.81
CA PRO A 30 1.45 -23.98 7.46
C PRO A 30 -0.07 -23.80 7.26
N ASP A 31 -0.88 -24.54 8.02
CA ASP A 31 -2.35 -24.54 7.95
C ASP A 31 -3.01 -23.53 8.91
N SER A 32 -2.23 -22.71 9.62
CA SER A 32 -2.76 -21.77 10.61
C SER A 32 -2.99 -20.39 10.00
N VAL A 33 -4.17 -19.80 10.30
CA VAL A 33 -4.45 -18.40 9.97
C VAL A 33 -3.55 -17.52 10.84
N ARG A 34 -2.67 -16.73 10.20
CA ARG A 34 -1.80 -15.81 10.92
C ARG A 34 -2.53 -14.49 11.15
N VAL A 35 -2.65 -14.08 12.41
CA VAL A 35 -3.23 -12.78 12.77
C VAL A 35 -2.14 -11.81 13.21
N THR A 36 -2.13 -10.60 12.66
CA THR A 36 -1.22 -9.51 13.04
C THR A 36 -2.01 -8.24 13.30
N VAL A 37 -1.59 -7.45 14.28
CA VAL A 37 -2.31 -6.23 14.68
C VAL A 37 -1.36 -5.04 14.59
N SER A 38 -1.84 -3.95 14.00
CA SER A 38 -1.14 -2.67 13.93
C SER A 38 -2.00 -1.54 14.50
N MET A 39 -1.38 -0.64 15.25
CA MET A 39 -2.01 0.60 15.72
C MET A 39 -1.64 1.73 14.76
N ASN A 40 -2.64 2.44 14.27
CA ASN A 40 -2.47 3.57 13.37
C ASN A 40 -2.28 4.86 14.17
N ALA A 41 -1.64 5.88 13.57
CA ALA A 41 -1.35 7.14 14.26
C ALA A 41 -2.61 7.94 14.66
N ASP A 42 -3.72 7.76 13.94
CA ASP A 42 -5.04 8.31 14.29
C ASP A 42 -5.71 7.56 15.47
N GLY A 43 -5.06 6.49 15.95
CA GLY A 43 -5.50 5.64 17.04
C GLY A 43 -6.53 4.58 16.64
N THR A 44 -6.85 4.44 15.36
CA THR A 44 -7.52 3.24 14.85
C THR A 44 -6.58 2.04 14.93
N ARG A 45 -7.17 0.84 14.90
CA ARG A 45 -6.44 -0.44 14.91
C ARG A 45 -6.74 -1.18 13.62
N THR A 46 -5.72 -1.72 12.97
CA THR A 46 -5.89 -2.64 11.83
C THR A 46 -5.47 -4.05 12.23
N THR A 47 -6.37 -5.02 12.05
CA THR A 47 -6.09 -6.45 12.23
C THR A 47 -5.97 -7.09 10.86
N TYR A 48 -4.87 -7.80 10.62
CA TYR A 48 -4.57 -8.54 9.41
C TYR A 48 -4.71 -10.04 9.69
N GLU A 49 -5.51 -10.72 8.88
CA GLU A 49 -5.71 -12.17 8.93
C GLU A 49 -5.21 -12.75 7.61
N PHE A 50 -4.18 -13.59 7.66
CA PHE A 50 -3.59 -14.23 6.49
C PHE A 50 -4.02 -15.69 6.43
N ASP A 51 -4.61 -16.06 5.30
CA ASP A 51 -4.93 -17.42 4.91
C ASP A 51 -3.92 -17.85 3.84
N SER A 52 -2.75 -18.28 4.33
CA SER A 52 -1.61 -18.67 3.50
C SER A 52 -1.95 -19.80 2.51
N PRO A 53 -2.67 -20.88 2.89
CA PRO A 53 -3.05 -21.94 1.95
C PRO A 53 -3.88 -21.47 0.76
N HIS A 54 -4.70 -20.42 0.93
CA HIS A 54 -5.57 -19.90 -0.12
C HIS A 54 -5.07 -18.61 -0.77
N HIS A 55 -3.85 -18.17 -0.46
CA HIS A 55 -3.26 -16.94 -0.97
C HIS A 55 -4.15 -15.70 -0.75
N ARG A 56 -4.75 -15.60 0.45
CA ARG A 56 -5.68 -14.53 0.81
C ARG A 56 -5.27 -13.84 2.09
N ALA A 57 -5.61 -12.56 2.19
CA ALA A 57 -5.56 -11.86 3.47
C ALA A 57 -6.72 -10.88 3.60
N VAL A 58 -7.13 -10.61 4.84
CA VAL A 58 -8.12 -9.59 5.15
C VAL A 58 -7.53 -8.63 6.16
N ALA A 59 -7.58 -7.34 5.86
CA ALA A 59 -7.24 -6.28 6.80
C ALA A 59 -8.51 -5.57 7.25
N THR A 60 -8.85 -5.61 8.53
CA THR A 60 -10.01 -4.92 9.10
C THR A 60 -9.55 -3.79 9.99
N THR A 61 -9.99 -2.56 9.72
CA THR A 61 -9.67 -1.38 10.53
C THR A 61 -10.86 -1.01 11.41
N THR A 62 -10.62 -0.82 12.71
CA THR A 62 -11.63 -0.41 13.70
C THR A 62 -11.21 0.85 14.45
N THR A 63 -12.17 1.65 14.90
CA THR A 63 -11.94 2.78 15.81
C THR A 63 -11.49 2.30 17.19
N LYS A 64 -11.13 3.23 18.07
CA LYS A 64 -10.78 2.94 19.47
C LYS A 64 -11.95 2.30 20.23
N GLU A 65 -13.17 2.65 19.83
CA GLU A 65 -14.43 2.14 20.38
C GLU A 65 -14.84 0.79 19.76
N GLY A 66 -14.02 0.22 18.87
CA GLY A 66 -14.27 -1.07 18.23
C GLY A 66 -15.19 -1.03 17.02
N LYS A 67 -15.60 0.14 16.55
CA LYS A 67 -16.44 0.26 15.34
C LYS A 67 -15.60 0.06 14.08
N THR A 68 -16.03 -0.81 13.17
CA THR A 68 -15.38 -0.99 11.88
C THR A 68 -15.41 0.30 11.06
N VAL A 69 -14.24 0.71 10.55
CA VAL A 69 -14.05 1.82 9.62
C VAL A 69 -14.05 1.32 8.18
N GLY A 70 -13.51 0.12 7.95
CA GLY A 70 -13.49 -0.54 6.67
C GLY A 70 -12.70 -1.84 6.71
N LYS A 71 -12.71 -2.56 5.60
CA LYS A 71 -11.87 -3.75 5.41
C LYS A 71 -11.26 -3.78 4.01
N ILE A 72 -10.15 -4.48 3.88
CA ILE A 72 -9.49 -4.73 2.61
C ILE A 72 -9.35 -6.24 2.44
N ARG A 73 -9.77 -6.77 1.29
CA ARG A 73 -9.55 -8.17 0.91
C ARG A 73 -8.43 -8.23 -0.11
N TYR A 74 -7.40 -9.01 0.20
CA TYR A 74 -6.23 -9.17 -0.65
C TYR A 74 -6.19 -10.54 -1.31
N VAL A 75 -5.71 -10.54 -2.55
CA VAL A 75 -5.19 -11.73 -3.23
C VAL A 75 -3.67 -11.63 -3.23
N ILE A 76 -2.99 -12.73 -2.96
CA ILE A 76 -1.54 -12.82 -2.82
C ILE A 76 -1.01 -13.78 -3.88
N ASP A 77 0.23 -13.60 -4.35
CA ASP A 77 0.91 -14.55 -5.24
C ASP A 77 1.74 -15.57 -4.44
N ASP A 78 2.29 -16.59 -5.13
CA ASP A 78 3.11 -17.63 -4.49
C ASP A 78 4.39 -17.08 -3.83
N ALA A 79 4.82 -15.87 -4.21
CA ALA A 79 5.95 -15.17 -3.61
C ALA A 79 5.56 -14.33 -2.39
N GLY A 80 4.30 -14.38 -1.95
CA GLY A 80 3.79 -13.63 -0.80
C GLY A 80 3.52 -12.15 -1.08
N ARG A 81 3.44 -11.73 -2.35
CA ARG A 81 3.19 -10.34 -2.77
C ARG A 81 1.72 -10.14 -3.09
N PHE A 82 1.19 -8.96 -2.79
CA PHE A 82 -0.21 -8.64 -3.09
C PHE A 82 -0.44 -8.53 -4.60
N VAL A 83 -1.37 -9.29 -5.16
CA VAL A 83 -1.80 -9.17 -6.56
C VAL A 83 -2.89 -8.11 -6.69
N SER A 84 -3.85 -8.11 -5.76
CA SER A 84 -4.94 -7.14 -5.74
C SER A 84 -5.43 -6.86 -4.32
N GLY A 85 -6.10 -5.72 -4.15
CA GLY A 85 -6.77 -5.34 -2.91
C GLY A 85 -8.15 -4.73 -3.21
N GLU A 86 -9.20 -5.28 -2.62
CA GLU A 86 -10.56 -4.74 -2.69
C GLU A 86 -10.87 -3.99 -1.42
N VAL A 87 -11.18 -2.70 -1.52
CA VAL A 87 -11.38 -1.81 -0.36
C VAL A 87 -12.86 -1.57 -0.13
N TYR A 88 -13.32 -1.90 1.07
CA TYR A 88 -14.72 -1.81 1.49
C TYR A 88 -14.89 -0.78 2.60
N GLY A 89 -16.04 -0.10 2.56
CA GLY A 89 -16.47 0.78 3.64
C GLY A 89 -16.94 0.03 4.89
N PRO A 90 -17.35 0.75 5.94
CA PRO A 90 -17.89 0.16 7.18
C PRO A 90 -19.26 -0.51 6.96
N ASP A 91 -19.90 -0.23 5.84
CA ASP A 91 -21.17 -0.73 5.35
C ASP A 91 -21.02 -1.91 4.38
N ASP A 92 -19.82 -2.50 4.29
CA ASP A 92 -19.47 -3.58 3.36
C ASP A 92 -19.68 -3.25 1.87
N GLN A 93 -19.84 -1.96 1.54
CA GLN A 93 -19.87 -1.51 0.15
C GLN A 93 -18.46 -1.38 -0.40
N LEU A 94 -18.23 -2.03 -1.56
CA LEU A 94 -16.99 -1.90 -2.31
C LEU A 94 -16.79 -0.44 -2.77
N ARG A 95 -15.66 0.15 -2.42
CA ARG A 95 -15.31 1.54 -2.75
C ARG A 95 -14.45 1.63 -4.00
N PHE A 96 -13.46 0.75 -4.10
CA PHE A 96 -12.54 0.61 -5.22
C PHE A 96 -11.73 -0.69 -5.09
N LYS A 97 -11.09 -1.07 -6.20
CA LYS A 97 -10.10 -2.15 -6.24
C LYS A 97 -8.74 -1.56 -6.62
N THR A 98 -7.67 -2.20 -6.19
CA THR A 98 -6.30 -1.87 -6.62
C THR A 98 -5.65 -3.13 -7.16
N LEU A 99 -4.99 -3.02 -8.32
CA LEU A 99 -4.14 -4.06 -8.88
C LEU A 99 -2.68 -3.65 -8.75
N TYR A 100 -1.83 -4.59 -8.34
CA TYR A 100 -0.41 -4.36 -8.12
C TYR A 100 0.43 -5.10 -9.16
N LYS A 101 1.48 -4.46 -9.67
CA LYS A 101 2.43 -5.08 -10.59
C LYS A 101 3.84 -4.93 -10.07
N TYR A 102 4.59 -6.02 -10.14
CA TYR A 102 5.98 -6.08 -9.71
C TYR A 102 6.89 -6.34 -10.90
N ASP A 103 8.16 -5.93 -10.78
CA ASP A 103 9.23 -6.39 -11.65
C ASP A 103 9.77 -7.77 -11.21
N ASP A 104 10.70 -8.31 -12.01
CA ASP A 104 11.33 -9.61 -11.77
C ASP A 104 12.18 -9.64 -10.49
N THR A 105 12.56 -8.46 -9.96
CA THR A 105 13.27 -8.32 -8.68
C THR A 105 12.32 -8.18 -7.49
N GLY A 106 11.01 -8.22 -7.74
CA GLY A 106 9.97 -8.10 -6.72
C GLY A 106 9.65 -6.67 -6.28
N LYS A 107 10.10 -5.64 -7.00
CA LYS A 107 9.76 -4.25 -6.67
C LYS A 107 8.41 -3.88 -7.29
N LEU A 108 7.58 -3.15 -6.54
CA LEU A 108 6.29 -2.66 -7.01
C LEU A 108 6.51 -1.58 -8.07
N THR A 109 6.22 -1.87 -9.33
CA THR A 109 6.41 -0.91 -10.42
C THR A 109 5.15 -0.13 -10.74
N GLN A 110 3.97 -0.66 -10.41
CA GLN A 110 2.71 -0.04 -10.79
C GLN A 110 1.56 -0.39 -9.85
N GLU A 111 0.65 0.57 -9.69
CA GLU A 111 -0.69 0.36 -9.15
C GLU A 111 -1.73 0.85 -10.17
N ILE A 112 -2.83 0.11 -10.32
CA ILE A 112 -4.02 0.56 -11.05
C ILE A 112 -5.18 0.57 -10.07
N GLN A 113 -5.82 1.72 -9.91
CA GLN A 113 -7.06 1.83 -9.14
C GLN A 113 -8.26 1.71 -10.07
N LEU A 114 -9.18 0.83 -9.70
CA LEU A 114 -10.43 0.57 -10.40
C LEU A 114 -11.63 1.00 -9.54
N GLY A 115 -12.70 1.45 -10.19
CA GLY A 115 -13.99 1.61 -9.54
C GLY A 115 -14.63 0.25 -9.20
N PRO A 116 -15.76 0.27 -8.46
CA PRO A 116 -16.56 -0.94 -8.22
C PRO A 116 -17.07 -1.62 -9.50
N ASP A 117 -17.19 -0.85 -10.58
CA ASP A 117 -17.55 -1.23 -11.95
C ASP A 117 -16.35 -1.68 -12.80
N ASP A 118 -15.18 -1.87 -12.17
CA ASP A 118 -13.92 -2.23 -12.81
C ASP A 118 -13.37 -1.18 -13.80
N ALA A 119 -13.97 0.01 -13.86
CA ALA A 119 -13.46 1.12 -14.66
C ALA A 119 -12.17 1.69 -14.05
N VAL A 120 -11.14 1.90 -14.88
CA VAL A 120 -9.88 2.51 -14.44
C VAL A 120 -10.15 3.93 -13.96
N ARG A 121 -9.72 4.26 -12.73
CA ARG A 121 -9.76 5.61 -12.17
C ARG A 121 -8.44 6.33 -12.36
N ASN A 122 -7.34 5.66 -12.01
CA ASN A 122 -6.00 6.17 -12.14
C ASN A 122 -4.98 5.03 -12.16
N LYS A 123 -3.76 5.39 -12.55
CA LYS A 123 -2.59 4.51 -12.52
C LYS A 123 -1.43 5.25 -11.89
N ILE A 124 -0.71 4.58 -11.01
CA ILE A 124 0.54 5.08 -10.43
C ILE A 124 1.69 4.21 -10.95
N VAL A 125 2.77 4.84 -11.40
CA VAL A 125 4.00 4.18 -11.83
C VAL A 125 5.15 4.64 -10.95
N TYR A 126 5.88 3.70 -10.36
CA TYR A 126 6.99 3.97 -9.47
C TYR A 126 8.32 3.98 -10.22
N ALA A 127 9.20 4.92 -9.84
CA ALA A 127 10.53 5.04 -10.39
C ALA A 127 11.57 4.65 -9.34
N TYR A 128 12.59 3.91 -9.79
CA TYR A 128 13.69 3.42 -8.96
C TYR A 128 15.03 3.79 -9.58
N ASP A 129 16.04 4.01 -8.75
CA ASP A 129 17.42 4.11 -9.22
C ASP A 129 18.06 2.72 -9.43
N LYS A 130 19.30 2.71 -9.93
CA LYS A 130 20.07 1.48 -10.18
C LYS A 130 20.36 0.66 -8.92
N THR A 131 20.29 1.28 -7.74
CA THR A 131 20.45 0.59 -6.45
C THR A 131 19.12 0.03 -5.93
N GLY A 132 18.03 0.27 -6.67
CA GLY A 132 16.69 -0.20 -6.33
C GLY A 132 15.98 0.66 -5.29
N ARG A 133 16.47 1.87 -5.00
CA ARG A 133 15.80 2.83 -4.13
C ARG A 133 14.73 3.56 -4.93
N GLN A 134 13.52 3.67 -4.37
CA GLN A 134 12.44 4.44 -4.98
C GLN A 134 12.84 5.91 -5.03
N THR A 135 12.91 6.44 -6.23
CA THR A 135 13.23 7.85 -6.47
C THR A 135 11.94 8.65 -6.58
N GLY A 136 10.93 8.15 -7.28
CA GLY A 136 9.74 8.95 -7.54
C GLY A 136 8.53 8.14 -7.93
N TYR A 137 7.50 8.84 -8.38
CA TYR A 137 6.32 8.23 -8.98
C TYR A 137 5.61 9.20 -9.93
N SER A 138 4.84 8.63 -10.84
CA SER A 138 3.96 9.33 -11.78
C SER A 138 2.54 8.84 -11.62
N VAL A 139 1.57 9.75 -11.60
CA VAL A 139 0.13 9.45 -11.51
C VAL A 139 -0.52 9.85 -12.81
N TYR A 140 -1.24 8.91 -13.42
CA TYR A 140 -1.98 9.07 -14.66
C TYR A 140 -3.48 8.94 -14.38
N ASP A 141 -4.31 9.69 -15.10
CA ASP A 141 -5.75 9.49 -15.07
C ASP A 141 -6.18 8.25 -15.87
N ALA A 142 -7.48 8.00 -15.92
CA ALA A 142 -8.08 6.89 -16.67
C ALA A 142 -7.76 6.92 -18.18
N ALA A 143 -7.55 8.11 -18.75
CA ALA A 143 -7.19 8.27 -20.16
C ALA A 143 -5.69 8.14 -20.41
N GLY A 144 -4.88 7.90 -19.37
CA GLY A 144 -3.44 7.80 -19.45
C GLY A 144 -2.73 9.16 -19.49
N LYS A 145 -3.43 10.27 -19.21
CA LYS A 145 -2.81 11.59 -19.12
C LYS A 145 -2.14 11.75 -17.75
N LEU A 146 -0.90 12.25 -17.76
CA LEU A 146 -0.15 12.54 -16.55
C LEU A 146 -0.82 13.65 -15.74
N ILE A 147 -1.21 13.35 -14.50
CA ILE A 147 -1.78 14.31 -13.54
C ILE A 147 -0.70 14.87 -12.62
N ARG A 148 0.20 13.99 -12.14
CA ARG A 148 1.22 14.35 -11.15
C ARG A 148 2.48 13.55 -11.35
N GLN A 149 3.62 14.18 -11.14
CA GLN A 149 4.90 13.50 -11.08
C GLN A 149 5.72 14.05 -9.91
N THR A 150 6.41 13.17 -9.19
CA THR A 150 7.40 13.54 -8.19
C THR A 150 8.74 12.95 -8.63
N PRO A 151 9.66 13.77 -9.17
CA PRO A 151 11.02 13.34 -9.45
C PRO A 151 11.76 13.07 -8.14
N GLY A 152 12.49 11.96 -8.10
CA GLY A 152 13.35 11.68 -6.96
C GLY A 152 14.59 12.52 -7.01
N VAL A 153 14.80 13.24 -5.90
CA VAL A 153 16.05 13.84 -5.44
C VAL A 153 17.15 13.78 -6.50
N ALA A 154 17.31 14.86 -7.27
CA ALA A 154 18.55 15.07 -8.01
C ALA A 154 19.70 14.92 -6.99
N PRO A 155 20.82 14.24 -7.33
CA PRO A 155 21.98 14.22 -6.44
C PRO A 155 22.32 15.68 -6.12
N ARG A 156 22.37 16.00 -4.81
CA ARG A 156 22.82 17.31 -4.34
C ARG A 156 24.13 17.60 -5.08
N PRO A 157 24.27 18.71 -5.82
CA PRO A 157 25.57 19.05 -6.39
C PRO A 157 26.54 19.18 -5.21
N THR A 158 27.44 18.22 -5.07
CA THR A 158 28.55 18.32 -4.14
C THR A 158 29.47 19.36 -4.73
N THR A 159 29.31 20.62 -4.34
CA THR A 159 30.32 21.64 -4.61
C THR A 159 31.62 21.14 -3.96
N PRO A 160 32.70 20.92 -4.73
CA PRO A 160 33.99 20.56 -4.14
C PRO A 160 34.43 21.69 -3.19
N PRO A 161 35.10 21.39 -2.07
CA PRO A 161 35.60 22.43 -1.19
C PRO A 161 36.51 23.37 -1.99
N SER A 162 36.17 24.67 -1.97
CA SER A 162 36.98 25.73 -2.55
C SER A 162 38.39 25.64 -1.97
N LYS A 163 39.38 25.40 -2.84
CA LYS A 163 40.78 25.59 -2.48
C LYS A 163 40.97 27.09 -2.25
N ARG A 164 41.02 27.53 -0.98
CA ARG A 164 41.60 28.82 -0.63
C ARG A 164 43.08 28.77 -1.02
N LYS A 165 43.48 29.65 -1.94
CA LYS A 165 44.86 30.08 -2.11
C LYS A 165 45.24 31.00 -0.97
#